data_AF-A0A534CBE0-F1
#
_entry.id   AF-A0A534CBE0-F1
#
_cell.length_a   1.000
_cell.length_b   1.000
_cell.length_c   1.000
_cell.angle_alpha   90.00
_cell.angle_beta   90.00
_cell.angle_gamma   90.00
#
_symmetry.space_group_name_H-M   'P 1'
#
loop_
_entity.id
_entity.type
_entity.pdbx_description
1 polymer ?
#
loop_
_entity_poly.entity_id
_entity_poly.type
_entity_poly.pdbx_seq_one_letter_code
_entity_poly.pdbx_strand_id
1 'polypeptide(L)'
;MRRHENEPFVVNREVRAVIVPAGQEVKLKPGQAGYITQALGGSFTVYLEGNLFRIAGEDADAIGQETVKAPELPPNASEEDVRKLAWEQMRACYDPEIPINIVDLGLVYACDVTQNEDGTRTLEVQ
;
A
#
# COMPACT_ATOMS: atom_id res chain seq x y z
N MET A 1 -11.21 0.00 -10.60
CA MET A 1 -12.30 -0.96 -10.28
C MET A 1 -12.33 -1.09 -8.76
N ARG A 2 -13.32 -0.53 -8.07
CA ARG A 2 -13.47 -0.61 -6.59
C ARG A 2 -13.78 -2.06 -6.24
N ARG A 3 -12.79 -2.85 -5.82
CA ARG A 3 -12.95 -4.32 -5.74
C ARG A 3 -13.43 -4.86 -4.39
N HIS A 4 -13.33 -4.12 -3.28
CA HIS A 4 -13.68 -4.65 -1.95
C HIS A 4 -14.21 -3.56 -0.99
N GLU A 5 -15.37 -2.99 -1.27
CA GLU A 5 -16.07 -2.11 -0.31
C GLU A 5 -16.97 -2.99 0.58
N ASN A 6 -16.68 -3.04 1.89
CA ASN A 6 -17.43 -3.74 2.93
C ASN A 6 -17.36 -5.28 2.94
N GLU A 7 -16.20 -5.85 2.60
CA GLU A 7 -16.00 -7.29 2.75
C GLU A 7 -15.74 -7.64 4.23
N PRO A 8 -16.53 -8.53 4.85
CA PRO A 8 -16.29 -8.94 6.22
C PRO A 8 -15.01 -9.77 6.30
N PHE A 9 -14.20 -9.54 7.33
CA PHE A 9 -13.00 -10.33 7.59
C PHE A 9 -12.88 -10.66 9.07
N VAL A 10 -12.07 -11.68 9.36
CA VAL A 10 -11.63 -12.03 10.71
C VAL A 10 -10.12 -12.07 10.71
N VAL A 11 -9.52 -11.48 11.74
CA VAL A 11 -8.07 -11.52 11.93
C VAL A 11 -7.67 -12.96 12.25
N ASN A 12 -6.90 -13.60 11.37
CA ASN A 12 -6.45 -14.98 11.50
C ASN A 12 -5.20 -15.13 12.38
N ARG A 13 -4.35 -14.11 12.40
CA ARG A 13 -3.11 -14.07 13.20
C ARG A 13 -2.83 -12.66 13.71
N GLU A 14 -2.00 -12.54 14.74
CA GLU A 14 -1.55 -11.23 15.20
C GLU A 14 -0.85 -10.48 14.05
N VAL A 15 -1.24 -9.22 13.83
CA VAL A 15 -0.75 -8.40 12.73
C VAL A 15 -0.55 -6.95 13.18
N ARG A 16 0.47 -6.28 12.63
CA ARG A 16 0.71 -4.86 12.88
C ARG A 16 -0.20 -4.04 11.97
N ALA A 17 -0.85 -3.05 12.56
CA ALA A 17 -1.70 -2.12 11.84
C ALA A 17 -1.45 -0.70 12.34
N VAL A 18 -1.80 0.29 11.53
CA VAL A 18 -1.63 1.71 11.87
C VAL A 18 -3.01 2.36 11.96
N ILE A 19 -3.32 3.01 13.09
CA ILE A 19 -4.58 3.76 13.22
C ILE A 19 -4.62 4.91 12.23
N VAL A 20 -5.73 5.06 11.51
CA VAL A 20 -6.00 6.19 10.61
C VAL A 20 -7.02 7.12 11.27
N PRO A 21 -6.77 8.45 11.35
CA PRO A 21 -5.63 9.20 10.79
C PRO A 21 -4.44 9.37 11.75
N ALA A 22 -4.50 8.83 12.97
CA ALA A 22 -3.54 9.14 14.03
C ALA A 22 -2.09 8.66 13.78
N GLY A 23 -1.88 7.70 12.88
CA GLY A 23 -0.55 7.19 12.51
C GLY A 23 0.10 6.29 13.56
N GLN A 24 -0.61 5.90 14.62
CA GLN A 24 -0.06 5.08 15.69
C GLN A 24 -0.10 3.58 15.34
N GLU A 25 1.01 2.87 15.56
CA GLU A 25 1.07 1.42 15.42
C GLU A 25 0.34 0.71 16.56
N VAL A 26 -0.47 -0.29 16.18
CA VAL A 26 -1.25 -1.14 17.07
C VAL A 26 -1.19 -2.57 16.56
N LYS A 27 -1.27 -3.55 17.47
CA LYS A 27 -1.35 -4.96 17.12
C LYS A 27 -2.80 -5.42 17.16
N LEU A 28 -3.31 -5.90 16.04
CA LEU A 28 -4.62 -6.56 15.98
C LEU A 28 -4.46 -8.01 16.41
N LYS A 29 -5.38 -8.48 17.26
CA LYS A 29 -5.37 -9.83 17.82
C LYS A 29 -6.20 -10.78 16.95
N PRO A 30 -5.83 -12.06 16.88
CA PRO A 30 -6.64 -13.06 16.19
C PRO A 30 -8.04 -13.16 16.79
N GLY A 31 -9.04 -13.37 15.94
CA GLY A 31 -10.45 -13.45 16.31
C GLY A 31 -11.21 -12.13 16.31
N GLN A 32 -10.53 -10.99 16.12
CA GLN A 32 -11.22 -9.71 15.91
C GLN A 32 -11.86 -9.69 14.52
N ALA A 33 -13.14 -9.31 14.44
CA ALA A 33 -13.89 -9.24 13.20
C ALA A 33 -14.15 -7.79 12.80
N GLY A 34 -14.16 -7.51 11.50
CA GLY A 34 -14.38 -6.18 10.97
C GLY A 34 -14.76 -6.21 9.50
N TYR A 35 -14.67 -5.05 8.85
CA TYR A 35 -14.92 -4.90 7.42
C TYR A 35 -13.74 -4.26 6.71
N ILE A 36 -13.37 -4.77 5.55
CA ILE A 36 -12.40 -4.13 4.65
C ILE A 36 -13.13 -2.99 3.95
N THR A 37 -12.64 -1.76 4.14
CA THR A 37 -13.23 -0.57 3.55
C THR A 37 -12.56 -0.24 2.22
N GLN A 38 -11.24 -0.45 2.12
CA GLN A 38 -10.47 -0.15 0.92
C GLN A 38 -9.29 -1.10 0.78
N ALA A 39 -8.95 -1.45 -0.46
CA ALA A 39 -7.73 -2.16 -0.84
C ALA A 39 -7.04 -1.34 -1.94
N LEU A 40 -5.96 -0.63 -1.60
CA LEU A 40 -5.29 0.33 -2.47
C LEU A 40 -3.77 0.19 -2.38
N GLY A 41 -3.10 0.09 -3.54
CA GLY A 41 -1.64 0.28 -3.66
C GLY A 41 -0.78 -0.59 -2.74
N GLY A 42 -1.20 -1.82 -2.46
CA GLY A 42 -0.45 -2.72 -1.57
C GLY A 42 -0.70 -2.48 -0.07
N SER A 43 -1.83 -1.89 0.31
CA SER A 43 -2.29 -1.84 1.69
C SER A 43 -3.82 -2.01 1.79
N PHE A 44 -4.27 -2.43 2.98
CA PHE A 44 -5.67 -2.69 3.27
C PHE A 44 -6.12 -1.78 4.41
N THR A 45 -7.18 -1.02 4.18
CA THR A 45 -7.85 -0.26 5.23
C THR A 45 -9.01 -1.09 5.76
N VAL A 46 -9.01 -1.31 7.08
CA VAL A 46 -9.99 -2.13 7.77
C VAL A 46 -10.67 -1.33 8.89
N TYR A 47 -11.95 -1.58 9.09
CA TYR A 47 -12.75 -0.99 10.15
C TYR A 47 -13.02 -2.03 11.25
N LEU A 48 -12.50 -1.77 12.46
CA LEU A 48 -12.76 -2.59 13.66
C LEU A 48 -13.10 -1.69 14.84
N GLU A 49 -14.12 -2.06 15.62
CA GLU A 49 -14.46 -1.40 16.89
C GLU A 49 -14.58 0.14 16.82
N GLY A 50 -15.08 0.67 15.71
CA GLY A 50 -15.23 2.13 15.53
C GLY A 50 -13.99 2.85 14.98
N ASN A 51 -12.90 2.14 14.72
CA ASN A 51 -11.63 2.71 14.27
C ASN A 51 -11.23 2.16 12.90
N LEU A 52 -10.53 3.00 12.12
CA LEU A 52 -9.88 2.59 10.88
C LEU A 52 -8.42 2.23 11.16
N PHE A 53 -8.00 1.09 10.62
CA PHE A 53 -6.62 0.65 10.67
C PHE A 53 -6.11 0.36 9.26
N ARG A 54 -4.85 0.71 8.99
CA ARG A 54 -4.13 0.34 7.77
C ARG A 54 -3.23 -0.84 8.06
N ILE A 55 -3.40 -1.92 7.30
CA ILE A 55 -2.54 -3.12 7.32
C ILE A 55 -1.69 -3.11 6.04
N ALA A 56 -0.41 -3.46 6.17
CA ALA A 56 0.49 -3.58 5.02
C ALA A 56 0.09 -4.76 4.12
N GLY A 57 0.31 -4.66 2.81
CA GLY A 57 -0.07 -5.71 1.86
C GLY A 57 0.69 -7.02 2.03
N GLU A 58 1.89 -6.98 2.61
CA GLU A 58 2.65 -8.17 3.00
C GLU A 58 1.96 -9.00 4.09
N ASP A 59 1.11 -8.34 4.89
CA ASP A 59 0.40 -8.89 6.03
C ASP A 59 -1.09 -9.17 5.70
N ALA A 60 -1.48 -9.11 4.42
CA ALA A 60 -2.86 -9.27 3.97
C ALA A 60 -3.45 -10.66 4.29
N ASP A 61 -2.61 -11.69 4.41
CA ASP A 61 -3.03 -13.04 4.82
C ASP A 61 -3.67 -13.04 6.22
N ALA A 62 -3.26 -12.11 7.09
CA ALA A 62 -3.83 -11.96 8.42
C ALA A 62 -5.32 -11.61 8.40
N ILE A 63 -5.82 -11.04 7.29
CA ILE A 63 -7.23 -10.72 7.09
C ILE A 63 -7.89 -11.58 5.99
N GLY A 64 -7.23 -12.66 5.57
CA GLY A 64 -7.74 -13.59 4.56
C GLY A 64 -7.65 -13.06 3.12
N GLN A 65 -6.86 -12.01 2.89
CA GLN A 65 -6.61 -11.43 1.57
C GLN A 65 -5.29 -11.95 0.99
N GLU A 66 -5.15 -11.86 -0.34
CA GLU A 66 -3.92 -12.25 -1.02
C GLU A 66 -2.79 -11.25 -0.72
N THR A 67 -1.64 -11.74 -0.27
CA THR A 67 -0.48 -10.91 0.04
C THR A 67 0.01 -10.18 -1.20
N VAL A 68 0.05 -8.85 -1.14
CA VAL A 68 0.65 -8.05 -2.19
C VAL A 68 2.14 -7.96 -1.88
N LYS A 69 2.94 -8.69 -2.66
CA LYS A 69 4.40 -8.60 -2.54
C LYS A 69 4.87 -7.20 -2.91
N ALA A 70 5.89 -6.75 -2.18
CA ALA A 70 6.63 -5.56 -2.56
C ALA A 70 7.17 -5.74 -3.99
N PRO A 71 7.21 -4.67 -4.79
CA PRO A 71 7.74 -4.75 -6.14
C PRO A 71 9.24 -5.10 -6.08
N GLU A 72 9.63 -6.12 -6.83
CA GLU A 72 11.00 -6.63 -6.86
C GLU A 72 11.80 -5.95 -7.99
N LEU A 73 13.05 -5.61 -7.69
CA LEU A 73 14.01 -5.16 -8.69
C LEU A 73 14.99 -6.28 -9.02
N PRO A 74 15.42 -6.43 -10.28
CA PRO A 74 16.49 -7.36 -10.61
C PRO A 74 17.79 -6.98 -9.89
N PRO A 75 18.67 -7.96 -9.57
CA PRO A 75 19.88 -7.72 -8.78
C PRO A 75 20.88 -6.75 -9.45
N ASN A 76 20.78 -6.54 -10.77
CA ASN A 76 21.55 -5.54 -11.52
C ASN A 76 20.66 -4.42 -12.08
N ALA A 77 19.55 -4.09 -11.38
CA ALA A 77 18.65 -3.02 -11.81
C ALA A 77 19.42 -1.70 -12.00
N SER A 78 19.25 -1.08 -13.15
CA SER A 78 19.72 0.27 -13.44
C SER A 78 18.85 1.32 -12.74
N GLU A 79 19.27 2.59 -12.77
CA GLU A 79 18.42 3.70 -12.32
C GLU A 79 17.14 3.81 -13.15
N GLU A 80 17.20 3.46 -14.44
CA GLU A 80 16.03 3.46 -15.32
C GLU A 80 15.01 2.38 -14.89
N ASP A 81 15.48 1.19 -14.51
CA ASP A 81 14.62 0.12 -14.01
C ASP A 81 13.90 0.53 -12.72
N VAL A 82 14.61 1.20 -11.81
CA VAL A 82 14.04 1.73 -10.56
C VAL A 82 13.01 2.81 -10.86
N ARG A 83 13.35 3.76 -11.75
CA ARG A 83 12.44 4.83 -12.15
C ARG A 83 11.17 4.25 -12.77
N LYS A 84 11.31 3.29 -13.67
CA LYS A 84 10.18 2.63 -14.33
C LYS A 84 9.27 1.92 -13.32
N LEU A 85 9.86 1.16 -12.39
CA LEU A 85 9.12 0.50 -11.33
C LEU A 85 8.36 1.52 -10.45
N ALA A 86 9.01 2.62 -10.07
CA ALA A 86 8.37 3.68 -9.28
C ALA A 86 7.16 4.29 -10.01
N TRP A 87 7.29 4.58 -11.31
CA TRP A 87 6.18 5.06 -12.13
C TRP A 87 5.03 4.06 -12.23
N GLU A 88 5.33 2.77 -12.38
CA GLU A 88 4.32 1.71 -12.39
C GLU A 88 3.56 1.64 -11.06
N GLN A 89 4.25 1.78 -9.92
CA GLN A 89 3.61 1.83 -8.61
C GLN A 89 2.72 3.07 -8.44
N MET A 90 3.19 4.26 -8.84
CA MET A 90 2.39 5.49 -8.77
C MET A 90 1.14 5.40 -9.65
N ARG A 91 1.23 4.78 -10.83
CA ARG A 91 0.09 4.53 -11.73
C ARG A 91 -0.94 3.56 -11.16
N ALA A 92 -0.57 2.75 -10.16
CA ALA A 92 -1.52 1.90 -9.42
C ALA A 92 -2.29 2.66 -8.32
N CYS A 93 -1.93 3.92 -8.04
CA CYS A 93 -2.65 4.79 -7.11
C CYS A 93 -3.74 5.57 -7.85
N TYR A 94 -5.00 5.36 -7.46
CA TYR A 94 -6.17 5.99 -8.07
C TYR A 94 -6.76 7.07 -7.18
N ASP A 95 -7.26 8.12 -7.82
CA ASP A 95 -8.11 9.08 -7.12
C ASP A 95 -9.39 8.36 -6.61
N PRO A 96 -9.80 8.59 -5.35
CA PRO A 96 -10.94 7.89 -4.78
C PRO A 96 -12.29 8.38 -5.34
N GLU A 97 -12.36 9.62 -5.83
CA GLU A 97 -13.58 10.25 -6.37
C GLU A 97 -13.70 10.03 -7.87
N ILE A 98 -12.58 10.02 -8.60
CA ILE A 98 -12.53 9.92 -10.05
C ILE A 98 -11.73 8.67 -10.44
N PRO A 99 -12.22 7.79 -11.33
CA PRO A 99 -11.56 6.51 -11.66
C PRO A 99 -10.35 6.68 -12.60
N ILE A 100 -9.46 7.61 -12.30
CA ILE A 100 -8.21 7.92 -13.00
C ILE A 100 -7.03 7.85 -12.00
N ASN A 101 -5.86 7.41 -12.45
CA ASN A 101 -4.67 7.33 -11.59
C ASN A 101 -3.96 8.68 -11.46
N ILE A 102 -3.20 8.85 -10.39
CA ILE A 102 -2.52 10.13 -10.06
C ILE A 102 -1.52 10.58 -11.13
N VAL A 103 -0.94 9.62 -11.88
CA VAL A 103 -0.01 9.90 -12.98
C VAL A 103 -0.76 10.46 -14.18
N ASP A 104 -1.83 9.80 -14.62
CA ASP A 104 -2.65 10.25 -15.76
C ASP A 104 -3.49 11.49 -15.43
N LEU A 105 -3.77 11.72 -14.15
CA LEU A 105 -4.38 12.97 -13.68
C LEU A 105 -3.40 14.15 -13.75
N GLY A 106 -2.10 13.89 -13.90
CA GLY A 106 -1.06 14.92 -13.94
C GLY A 106 -0.68 15.47 -12.56
N LEU A 107 -0.90 14.70 -11.49
CA LEU A 107 -0.46 15.07 -10.13
C LEU A 107 1.00 14.71 -9.84
N VAL A 108 1.62 13.92 -10.72
CA VAL A 108 3.03 13.55 -10.64
C VAL A 108 3.76 14.13 -11.84
N TYR A 109 4.72 15.02 -11.60
CA TYR A 109 5.46 15.74 -12.62
C TYR A 109 6.82 15.11 -12.91
N ALA A 110 7.51 14.64 -11.88
CA ALA A 110 8.85 14.07 -12.00
C ALA A 110 9.09 12.95 -10.99
N CYS A 111 10.03 12.06 -11.33
CA CYS A 111 10.53 10.99 -10.47
C CYS A 111 12.03 10.84 -10.72
N ASP A 112 12.81 11.38 -9.80
CA ASP A 112 14.26 11.35 -9.83
C ASP A 112 14.78 10.24 -8.94
N VAL A 113 15.82 9.56 -9.43
CA VAL A 113 16.46 8.44 -8.73
C VAL A 113 17.89 8.86 -8.46
N THR A 114 18.26 8.90 -7.18
CA THR A 114 19.64 9.18 -6.76
C THR A 114 20.22 7.94 -6.09
N GLN A 115 21.39 7.51 -6.54
CA GLN A 115 22.15 6.46 -5.87
C GLN A 115 22.95 7.05 -4.69
N ASN A 116 22.80 6.46 -3.52
CA ASN A 116 23.51 6.84 -2.31
C ASN A 116 24.84 6.07 -2.19
N GLU A 117 25.76 6.60 -1.40
CA GLU A 117 27.10 6.01 -1.17
C GLU A 117 27.04 4.63 -0.49
N ASP A 118 25.98 4.35 0.28
CA ASP A 118 25.74 3.08 0.96
C ASP A 118 25.12 1.99 0.06
N GLY A 119 24.93 2.30 -1.24
CA GLY A 119 24.31 1.41 -2.20
C GLY A 119 22.78 1.42 -2.17
N THR A 120 22.17 2.21 -1.30
CA THR A 120 20.72 2.47 -1.35
C THR A 120 20.37 3.46 -2.46
N ARG A 121 19.08 3.57 -2.79
CA ARG A 121 18.58 4.51 -3.80
C ARG A 121 17.45 5.33 -3.20
N THR A 122 17.53 6.65 -3.36
CA THR A 122 16.48 7.58 -2.96
C THR A 122 15.64 7.96 -4.17
N LEU A 123 14.33 7.90 -4.00
CA LEU A 123 13.34 8.36 -4.98
C LEU A 123 12.81 9.72 -4.53
N GLU A 124 12.88 10.71 -5.41
CA GLU A 124 12.27 12.03 -5.21
C GLU A 124 11.14 12.21 -6.23
N VAL A 125 9.94 12.47 -5.73
CA VAL A 125 8.73 12.63 -6.56
C VAL A 125 8.18 14.03 -6.35
N GLN A 126 7.90 14.73 -7.45
CA GLN A 126 7.35 16.09 -7.46
C GLN A 126 5.97 16.13 -8.10
#